data_AF-A0A6I3L8D5-F1
#
_entry.id   AF-A0A6I3L8D5-F1
#
_cell.length_a   1.000
_cell.length_b   1.000
_cell.length_c   1.000
_cell.angle_alpha   90.00
_cell.angle_beta   90.00
_cell.angle_gamma   90.00
#
_symmetry.space_group_name_H-M   'P 1'
#
loop_
_entity.id
_entity.type
_entity.pdbx_description
1 polymer ?
#
loop_
_entity_poly.entity_id
_entity_poly.type
_entity_poly.pdbx_seq_one_letter_code
_entity_poly.pdbx_strand_id
1 'polypeptide(L)'
;MAVAAGAVAGAGVAAAGVPVVQIDHGQVGVALSHEETAAMADGPAPAIISMFVPLSRMGARLQPDTAIYKDDRGGVHASLRQVIMEAAEHPDGNVVLFLNLPGSPGGRVLDVYQYWN
;
A
#
# COMPACT_ATOMS: atom_id res chain seq x y z
N MET A 1 -24.53 18.58 -15.22
CA MET A 1 -23.52 17.82 -15.97
C MET A 1 -22.97 16.73 -15.07
N ALA A 2 -23.28 15.46 -15.35
CA ALA A 2 -22.77 14.32 -14.61
C ALA A 2 -21.55 13.78 -15.37
N VAL A 3 -20.38 13.77 -14.73
CA VAL A 3 -19.18 13.14 -15.28
C VAL A 3 -19.08 11.76 -14.66
N ALA A 4 -19.57 10.76 -15.37
CA ALA A 4 -19.25 9.36 -15.11
C ALA A 4 -17.89 9.08 -15.77
N ALA A 5 -16.83 9.06 -14.97
CA ALA A 5 -15.51 8.63 -15.42
C ALA A 5 -15.37 7.12 -15.18
N GLY A 6 -15.07 6.39 -16.25
CA GLY A 6 -15.29 4.96 -16.39
C GLY A 6 -14.50 4.07 -15.43
N ALA A 7 -15.18 3.01 -14.98
CA ALA A 7 -14.55 1.84 -14.42
C ALA A 7 -13.74 1.14 -15.53
N VAL A 8 -12.42 1.14 -15.42
CA VAL A 8 -11.57 0.27 -16.24
C VAL A 8 -11.57 -1.10 -15.57
N ALA A 9 -12.39 -2.00 -16.11
CA ALA A 9 -12.37 -3.42 -15.77
C ALA A 9 -11.34 -4.13 -16.67
N GLY A 10 -10.38 -4.83 -16.07
CA GLY A 10 -9.51 -5.75 -16.78
C GLY A 10 -8.21 -6.10 -16.05
N ALA A 11 -8.26 -7.04 -15.10
CA ALA A 11 -7.24 -8.09 -14.86
C ALA A 11 -7.60 -8.92 -13.61
N GLY A 12 -8.00 -10.18 -13.82
CA GLY A 12 -8.04 -11.23 -12.79
C GLY A 12 -9.18 -11.12 -11.77
N VAL A 13 -9.75 -12.26 -11.40
CA VAL A 13 -10.62 -12.39 -10.23
C VAL A 13 -9.72 -12.34 -8.99
N ALA A 14 -9.11 -11.19 -8.71
CA ALA A 14 -8.48 -10.92 -7.44
C ALA A 14 -9.61 -10.83 -6.40
N ALA A 15 -9.58 -11.67 -5.37
CA ALA A 15 -10.59 -11.71 -4.34
C ALA A 15 -10.57 -10.41 -3.55
N ALA A 16 -11.31 -9.40 -4.03
CA ALA A 16 -11.47 -8.05 -3.48
C ALA A 16 -10.90 -7.91 -2.07
N GLY A 17 -9.66 -7.42 -1.98
CA GLY A 17 -8.94 -7.24 -0.73
C GLY A 17 -9.83 -6.79 0.43
N VAL A 18 -9.54 -7.32 1.61
CA VAL A 18 -10.41 -7.19 2.78
C VAL A 18 -10.40 -5.74 3.26
N PRO A 19 -11.54 -5.03 3.28
CA PRO A 19 -11.58 -3.67 3.78
C PRO A 19 -11.27 -3.66 5.28
N VAL A 20 -10.38 -2.76 5.71
CA VAL A 20 -9.99 -2.55 7.10
C VAL A 20 -10.31 -1.12 7.48
N VAL A 21 -11.13 -0.92 8.51
CA VAL A 21 -11.49 0.41 8.99
C VAL A 21 -10.93 0.58 10.40
N GLN A 22 -10.06 1.58 10.57
CA GLN A 22 -9.48 1.94 11.86
C GLN A 22 -9.87 3.38 12.20
N ILE A 23 -11.10 3.57 12.68
CA ILE A 23 -11.63 4.90 13.00
C ILE A 23 -10.79 5.61 14.07
N ASP A 24 -10.34 4.88 15.09
CA ASP A 24 -9.50 5.43 16.17
C ASP A 24 -8.15 5.97 15.67
N HIS A 25 -7.65 5.41 14.56
CA HIS A 25 -6.42 5.84 13.90
C HIS A 25 -6.68 6.79 12.71
N GLY A 26 -7.95 7.12 12.42
CA GLY A 26 -8.33 7.94 11.27
C GLY A 26 -7.88 7.32 9.95
N GLN A 27 -8.02 6.00 9.79
CA GLN A 27 -7.52 5.25 8.64
C GLN A 27 -8.58 4.32 8.06
N VAL A 28 -8.61 4.23 6.74
CA VAL A 28 -9.41 3.25 5.99
C VAL A 28 -8.49 2.58 4.98
N GLY A 29 -8.50 1.26 4.93
CA GLY A 29 -7.55 0.50 4.15
C GLY A 29 -8.12 -0.77 3.55
N VAL A 30 -7.23 -1.47 2.88
CA VAL A 30 -7.48 -2.76 2.23
C VAL A 30 -6.31 -3.66 2.57
N ALA A 31 -6.60 -4.81 3.17
CA ALA A 31 -5.64 -5.89 3.37
C ALA A 31 -5.69 -6.81 2.16
N LEU A 32 -4.56 -6.93 1.48
CA LEU A 32 -4.41 -7.80 0.32
C LEU A 32 -3.99 -9.20 0.77
N SER A 33 -4.42 -10.21 0.04
CA SER A 33 -3.81 -11.55 0.13
C SER A 33 -2.44 -11.56 -0.53
N HIS A 34 -1.73 -12.68 -0.45
CA HIS A 34 -0.44 -12.85 -1.12
C HIS A 34 -0.60 -12.74 -2.65
N GLU A 35 -1.55 -13.44 -3.25
CA GLU A 35 -1.76 -13.36 -4.70
C GLU A 35 -2.16 -11.95 -5.18
N GLU A 36 -2.93 -11.22 -4.37
CA GLU A 36 -3.27 -9.82 -4.66
C GLU A 36 -2.08 -8.89 -4.50
N THR A 37 -1.23 -9.13 -3.50
CA THR A 37 0.00 -8.39 -3.29
C THR A 37 0.94 -8.56 -4.48
N ALA A 38 1.13 -9.80 -4.96
CA ALA A 38 1.92 -10.10 -6.15
C ALA A 38 1.34 -9.45 -7.41
N ALA A 39 0.02 -9.55 -7.62
CA ALA A 39 -0.65 -8.91 -8.75
C ALA A 39 -0.52 -7.37 -8.71
N MET A 40 -0.60 -6.77 -7.52
CA MET A 40 -0.39 -5.34 -7.33
C MET A 40 1.08 -4.94 -7.58
N ALA A 41 2.03 -5.76 -7.16
CA ALA A 41 3.46 -5.53 -7.34
C ALA A 41 3.83 -5.51 -8.82
N ASP A 42 3.33 -6.48 -9.59
CA ASP A 42 3.56 -6.58 -11.03
C ASP A 42 2.77 -5.54 -11.83
N GLY A 43 1.59 -5.17 -11.34
CA GLY A 43 0.68 -4.26 -11.99
C GLY A 43 1.15 -2.79 -12.05
N PRO A 44 0.40 -1.95 -12.79
CA PRO A 44 0.68 -0.52 -12.89
C PRO A 44 0.21 0.27 -11.65
N ALA A 45 -0.56 -0.34 -10.75
CA ALA A 45 -1.21 0.35 -9.63
C ALA A 45 -0.23 1.13 -8.73
N PRO A 46 0.95 0.60 -8.32
CA PRO A 46 1.90 1.36 -7.51
C PRO A 46 2.41 2.62 -8.21
N ALA A 47 2.62 2.55 -9.53
CA ALA A 47 3.06 3.69 -10.33
C ALA A 47 1.96 4.75 -10.43
N ILE A 48 0.71 4.34 -10.69
CA ILE A 48 -0.45 5.24 -10.74
C ILE A 48 -0.64 5.94 -9.38
N ILE A 49 -0.60 5.21 -8.27
CA ILE A 49 -0.72 5.77 -6.92
C ILE A 49 0.38 6.82 -6.68
N SER A 50 1.62 6.52 -7.08
CA SER A 50 2.77 7.43 -6.90
C SER A 50 2.65 8.73 -7.71
N MET A 51 1.80 8.79 -8.75
CA MET A 51 1.51 10.03 -9.46
C MET A 51 0.60 10.98 -8.67
N PHE A 52 -0.26 10.44 -7.81
CA PHE A 52 -1.23 11.22 -7.05
C PHE A 52 -0.80 11.44 -5.60
N VAL A 53 -0.02 10.51 -5.04
CA VAL A 53 0.50 10.58 -3.68
C VAL A 53 2.02 10.64 -3.75
N PRO A 54 2.65 11.79 -3.47
CA PRO A 54 4.10 11.88 -3.48
C PRO A 54 4.70 11.08 -2.32
N LEU A 55 5.92 10.58 -2.48
CA LEU A 55 6.63 9.78 -1.47
C LEU A 55 6.72 10.48 -0.11
N SER A 56 6.84 11.81 -0.07
CA SER A 56 6.84 12.61 1.17
C SER A 56 5.52 12.56 1.95
N ARG A 57 4.45 12.06 1.34
CA ARG A 57 3.11 11.88 1.92
C ARG A 57 2.77 10.40 2.08
N MET A 58 3.73 9.50 1.84
CA MET A 58 3.58 8.06 2.04
C MET A 58 4.39 7.62 3.26
N GLY A 59 3.83 6.71 4.06
CA GLY A 59 4.57 5.98 5.06
C GLY A 59 4.67 4.51 4.69
N ALA A 60 5.75 3.87 5.14
CA ALA A 60 5.90 2.43 5.03
C ALA A 60 6.26 1.86 6.40
N ARG A 61 5.48 0.87 6.86
CA ARG A 61 5.86 0.02 7.98
C ARG A 61 6.37 -1.28 7.41
N LEU A 62 7.68 -1.45 7.50
CA LEU A 62 8.37 -2.62 7.01
C LEU A 62 8.47 -3.67 8.11
N GLN A 63 8.38 -4.94 7.73
CA GLN A 63 8.60 -6.07 8.63
C GLN A 63 10.04 -6.03 9.18
N PRO A 64 10.31 -6.52 10.41
CA PRO A 64 11.63 -6.41 11.04
C PRO A 64 12.81 -6.98 10.25
N ASP A 65 12.60 -8.02 9.45
CA ASP A 65 13.61 -8.73 8.64
C ASP A 65 13.65 -8.28 7.16
N THR A 66 13.00 -7.15 6.85
CA THR A 66 13.10 -6.47 5.55
C THR A 66 14.55 -6.22 5.12
N ALA A 67 14.80 -6.37 3.82
CA ALA A 67 16.01 -5.92 3.14
C ALA A 67 15.95 -4.43 2.74
N ILE A 68 14.77 -3.78 2.84
CA ILE A 68 14.62 -2.36 2.55
C ILE A 68 15.33 -1.51 3.61
N TYR A 69 16.19 -0.62 3.13
CA TYR A 69 16.95 0.30 3.97
C TYR A 69 16.07 1.28 4.75
N LYS A 70 16.36 1.40 6.05
CA LYS A 70 15.83 2.40 6.97
C LYS A 70 16.98 3.29 7.42
N ASP A 71 16.79 4.61 7.38
CA ASP A 71 17.78 5.53 7.96
C ASP A 71 17.72 5.55 9.50
N ASP A 72 18.70 6.21 10.13
CA ASP A 72 18.82 6.31 11.60
C ASP A 72 17.61 7.00 12.27
N ARG A 73 16.77 7.69 11.50
CA ARG A 73 15.55 8.35 11.98
C ARG A 73 14.29 7.53 11.70
N GLY A 74 14.44 6.31 11.16
CA GLY A 74 13.34 5.43 10.77
C GLY A 74 12.68 5.78 9.43
N GLY A 75 13.30 6.66 8.64
CA GLY A 75 12.85 6.98 7.29
C GLY A 75 13.08 5.81 6.33
N VAL A 76 12.03 5.44 5.60
CA VAL A 76 12.09 4.37 4.59
C VAL A 76 12.41 4.99 3.23
N HIS A 77 13.50 4.53 2.61
CA HIS A 77 13.96 5.01 1.30
C HIS A 77 13.65 3.99 0.22
N ALA A 78 12.37 3.67 0.07
CA ALA A 78 11.87 2.77 -0.96
C ALA A 78 10.64 3.36 -1.64
N SER A 79 10.52 3.07 -2.94
CA SER A 79 9.28 3.31 -3.67
C SER A 79 8.16 2.40 -3.17
N LEU A 80 6.91 2.82 -3.37
CA LEU A 80 5.75 1.97 -3.06
C LEU A 80 5.84 0.61 -3.76
N ARG A 81 6.34 0.59 -5.01
CA ARG A 81 6.56 -0.66 -5.74
C ARG A 81 7.57 -1.57 -5.04
N GLN A 82 8.71 -1.03 -4.59
CA GLN A 82 9.72 -1.84 -3.89
C GLN A 82 9.18 -2.47 -2.61
N VAL A 83 8.39 -1.72 -1.83
CA VAL A 83 7.76 -2.24 -0.59
C VAL A 83 6.79 -3.38 -0.90
N ILE A 84 5.94 -3.23 -1.92
CA ILE A 84 4.97 -4.25 -2.30
C ILE A 84 5.66 -5.47 -2.94
N MET A 85 6.68 -5.24 -3.77
CA MET A 85 7.50 -6.30 -4.38
C MET A 85 8.21 -7.14 -3.32
N GLU A 86 8.82 -6.51 -2.32
CA GLU A 86 9.47 -7.26 -1.24
C GLU A 86 8.45 -8.17 -0.55
N ALA A 87 7.28 -7.64 -0.14
CA ALA A 87 6.24 -8.47 0.45
C ALA A 87 5.79 -9.61 -0.47
N ALA A 88 5.70 -9.39 -1.79
CA ALA A 88 5.34 -10.42 -2.76
C ALA A 88 6.43 -11.49 -2.96
N GLU A 89 7.69 -11.18 -2.68
CA GLU A 89 8.81 -12.14 -2.78
C GLU A 89 8.82 -13.15 -1.61
N HIS A 90 8.10 -12.86 -0.52
CA HIS A 90 7.90 -13.79 0.59
C HIS A 90 6.71 -14.74 0.33
N PRO A 91 6.84 -16.06 0.56
CA PRO A 91 5.79 -17.05 0.23
C PRO A 91 4.42 -16.82 0.89
N ASP A 92 4.39 -16.21 2.07
CA ASP A 92 3.19 -15.84 2.82
C ASP A 92 3.09 -14.32 3.02
N GLY A 93 3.86 -13.56 2.25
CA GLY A 93 3.95 -12.12 2.40
C GLY A 93 2.78 -11.40 1.77
N ASN A 94 2.30 -10.37 2.48
CA ASN A 94 1.16 -9.59 2.05
C ASN A 94 1.29 -8.13 2.52
N VAL A 95 0.51 -7.24 1.88
CA VAL A 95 0.45 -5.83 2.26
C VAL A 95 -0.93 -5.39 2.73
N VAL A 96 -0.94 -4.41 3.61
CA VAL A 96 -2.13 -3.63 3.94
C VAL A 96 -1.88 -2.18 3.55
N LEU A 97 -2.76 -1.63 2.73
CA LEU A 97 -2.73 -0.23 2.32
C LEU A 97 -3.75 0.55 3.13
N PHE A 98 -3.36 1.64 3.77
CA PHE A 98 -4.24 2.54 4.50
C PHE A 98 -4.22 3.94 3.89
N LEU A 99 -5.40 4.46 3.58
CA LEU A 99 -5.64 5.87 3.37
C LEU A 99 -5.87 6.55 4.71
N ASN A 100 -5.05 7.57 4.99
CA ASN A 100 -5.20 8.42 6.15
C ASN A 100 -6.25 9.50 5.87
N LEU A 101 -7.23 9.62 6.76
CA LEU A 101 -8.27 10.63 6.68
C LEU A 101 -7.69 12.04 6.91
N PRO A 102 -8.33 13.09 6.39
CA PRO A 102 -7.94 14.46 6.71
C PRO A 102 -7.94 14.71 8.23
N GLY A 103 -6.81 15.20 8.76
CA GLY A 103 -6.62 15.42 10.19
C GLY A 103 -5.81 14.33 10.91
N SER A 104 -5.46 13.22 10.23
CA SER A 104 -4.59 12.19 10.81
C SER A 104 -3.17 12.72 11.09
N PRO A 105 -2.52 12.28 12.19
CA PRO A 105 -1.18 12.73 12.56
C PRO A 105 -0.12 12.48 11.47
N GLY A 106 0.86 13.38 11.35
CA GLY A 106 2.01 13.20 10.46
C GLY A 106 1.77 13.60 8.99
N GLY A 107 0.57 14.04 8.62
CA GLY A 107 0.27 14.59 7.29
C GLY A 107 0.42 13.59 6.14
N ARG A 108 0.58 12.30 6.43
CA ARG A 108 0.62 11.23 5.44
C ARG A 108 -0.77 11.00 4.88
N VAL A 109 -0.85 10.59 3.62
CA VAL A 109 -2.08 10.29 2.90
C VAL A 109 -2.23 8.80 2.70
N LEU A 110 -1.12 8.09 2.47
CA LEU A 110 -1.10 6.65 2.28
C LEU A 110 -0.07 6.03 3.22
N ASP A 111 -0.42 4.94 3.88
CA ASP A 111 0.53 4.09 4.58
C ASP A 111 0.47 2.67 4.01
N VAL A 112 1.63 2.08 3.74
CA VAL A 112 1.76 0.67 3.35
C VAL A 112 2.40 -0.12 4.48
N TYR A 113 1.84 -1.27 4.80
CA TYR A 113 2.31 -2.16 5.85
C TYR A 113 2.58 -3.51 5.22
N GLN A 114 3.79 -4.02 5.35
CA GLN A 114 4.10 -5.38 4.93
C GLN A 114 4.07 -6.34 6.11
N TYR A 115 3.73 -7.60 5.83
CA TYR A 115 3.61 -8.66 6.84
C TYR A 115 3.95 -10.02 6.21
N TRP A 116 4.62 -10.90 6.97
CA TRP A 116 4.90 -12.32 6.68
C TRP A 116 5.30 -13.05 7.98
N ASN A 117 5.40 -14.39 8.02
CA ASN A 117 5.79 -15.16 9.22
C ASN A 117 7.09 -15.98 9.07
#